data_AF-A0A6A4ZV47-F1
#
_entry.id   AF-A0A6A4ZV47-F1
#
_cell.length_a   1.000
_cell.length_b   1.000
_cell.length_c   1.000
_cell.angle_alpha   90.00
_cell.angle_beta   90.00
_cell.angle_gamma   90.00
#
_symmetry.space_group_name_H-M   'P 1'
#
loop_
_entity.id
_entity.type
_entity.pdbx_description
1 polymer ?
#
loop_
_entity_poly.entity_id
_entity_poly.type
_entity_poly.pdbx_seq_one_letter_code
_entity_poly.pdbx_strand_id
1 'polypeptide(L)'
;MVWAIVKDEVGRLYTDMTSFAQVKGRLENAFVNLKPQSIKGCVRVAEEKLHEHLVQIDALESDHESSAERGNSSDEASDLE
;
A
#
# COMPACT_ATOMS: atom_id res chain seq x y z
N MET A 1 9.54 1.93 2.61
CA MET A 1 9.62 3.16 3.43
C MET A 1 10.83 3.16 4.37
N VAL A 2 11.02 2.14 5.22
CA VAL A 2 12.20 2.05 6.10
C VAL A 2 13.53 2.18 5.32
N TRP A 3 13.64 1.51 4.17
CA TRP A 3 14.81 1.66 3.29
C TRP A 3 15.04 3.09 2.80
N ALA A 4 13.99 3.87 2.58
CA ALA A 4 14.14 5.27 2.17
C ALA A 4 14.77 6.10 3.29
N ILE A 5 14.40 5.83 4.55
CA ILE A 5 14.98 6.47 5.74
C ILE A 5 16.48 6.11 5.86
N VAL A 6 16.80 4.81 5.81
CA VAL A 6 18.19 4.33 5.92
C VAL A 6 19.07 4.85 4.78
N LYS A 7 18.55 4.85 3.54
CA LYS A 7 19.29 5.37 2.38
C LYS A 7 19.51 6.87 2.48
N ASP A 8 18.58 7.63 3.03
CA ASP A 8 18.75 9.07 3.23
C ASP A 8 19.96 9.37 4.14
N GLU A 9 20.24 8.50 5.11
CA GLU A 9 21.36 8.62 6.03
C GLU A 9 22.69 8.11 5.43
N VAL A 10 22.66 6.99 4.68
CA VAL A 10 23.88 6.37 4.12
C VAL A 10 24.26 6.94 2.75
N GLY A 11 23.27 7.33 1.94
CA GLY A 11 23.41 7.65 0.53
C GLY A 11 23.92 9.07 0.22
N ARG A 12 23.94 9.97 1.21
CA ARG A 12 24.39 11.36 1.04
C ARG A 12 25.91 11.55 1.10
N LEU A 13 26.69 10.48 1.36
CA LEU A 13 28.15 10.56 1.58
C LEU A 13 28.97 9.62 0.69
N TYR A 14 28.48 9.26 -0.50
CA TYR A 14 29.30 8.53 -1.46
C TYR A 14 30.24 9.51 -2.18
N THR A 15 31.53 9.35 -1.94
CA THR A 15 32.62 9.92 -2.75
C THR A 15 33.41 8.80 -3.40
N ASP A 16 34.22 9.10 -4.42
CA ASP A 16 35.03 8.12 -5.15
C ASP A 16 35.99 7.29 -4.26
N MET A 17 36.25 7.77 -3.04
CA MET A 17 37.12 7.12 -2.05
C MET A 17 36.36 6.28 -1.01
N THR A 18 35.02 6.18 -1.11
CA THR A 18 34.21 5.49 -0.10
C THR A 18 34.32 3.98 -0.29
N SER A 19 34.86 3.28 0.71
CA SER A 19 35.02 1.83 0.64
C SER A 19 33.76 1.08 1.08
N PHE A 20 33.56 -0.14 0.59
CA PHE A 20 32.44 -1.00 1.00
C PHE A 20 32.35 -1.21 2.52
N ALA A 21 33.49 -1.28 3.20
CA ALA A 21 33.53 -1.40 4.66
C ALA A 21 32.94 -0.17 5.37
N GLN A 22 33.22 1.03 4.85
CA GLN A 22 32.64 2.28 5.38
C GLN A 22 31.13 2.35 5.13
N VAL A 23 30.68 1.91 3.95
CA VAL A 23 29.24 1.84 3.64
C VAL A 23 28.53 0.86 4.58
N LYS A 24 29.12 -0.32 4.82
CA LYS A 24 28.57 -1.30 5.75
C LYS A 24 28.46 -0.75 7.17
N GLY A 25 29.50 -0.12 7.69
CA GLY A 25 29.46 0.48 9.04
C GLY A 25 28.42 1.61 9.17
N ARG A 26 28.25 2.43 8.13
CA ARG A 26 27.19 3.45 8.09
C ARG A 26 25.79 2.83 8.06
N LEU A 27 25.61 1.75 7.30
CA LEU A 27 24.35 1.02 7.24
C LEU A 27 23.96 0.45 8.62
N GLU A 28 24.91 -0.20 9.29
CA GLU A 28 24.72 -0.74 10.64
C GLU A 28 24.37 0.39 11.62
N ASN A 29 25.08 1.50 11.57
CA ASN A 29 24.78 2.66 12.42
C ASN A 29 23.40 3.27 12.13
N ALA A 30 23.01 3.40 10.86
CA ALA A 30 21.70 3.90 10.46
C ALA A 30 20.56 2.99 10.97
N PHE A 31 20.76 1.67 10.97
CA PHE A 31 19.80 0.73 11.54
C PHE A 31 19.75 0.79 13.08
N VAL A 32 20.89 0.97 13.76
CA VAL A 32 20.93 1.13 15.22
C VAL A 32 20.24 2.44 15.66
N ASN A 33 20.41 3.52 14.90
CA ASN A 33 19.78 4.81 15.18
C ASN A 33 18.32 4.91 14.70
N LEU A 34 17.82 3.89 14.01
CA LEU A 34 16.46 3.88 13.51
C LEU A 34 15.47 3.84 14.68
N LYS A 35 14.73 4.94 14.85
CA LYS A 35 13.77 5.08 15.94
C LYS A 35 12.62 4.09 15.78
N PRO A 36 12.18 3.39 16.85
CA PRO A 36 11.01 2.51 16.80
C PRO A 36 9.74 3.19 16.27
N GLN A 37 9.57 4.49 16.57
CA GLN A 37 8.45 5.29 16.06
C GLN A 37 8.47 5.45 14.54
N SER A 38 9.65 5.52 13.92
CA SER A 38 9.78 5.58 12.46
C SER A 38 9.32 4.27 11.80
N ILE A 39 9.63 3.13 12.42
CA ILE A 39 9.17 1.81 11.96
C ILE A 39 7.65 1.71 12.13
N LYS A 40 7.12 2.08 13.30
CA LYS A 40 5.67 2.10 13.56
C LYS A 40 4.93 3.00 12.56
N GLY A 41 5.50 4.17 12.25
CA GLY A 41 4.96 5.06 11.22
C GLY A 41 4.94 4.43 9.83
N CYS A 42 5.98 3.66 9.46
CA CYS A 42 5.99 2.93 8.20
C CYS A 42 4.90 1.85 8.14
N VAL A 43 4.67 1.14 9.25
CA VAL A 43 3.61 0.12 9.33
C VAL A 43 2.23 0.78 9.19
N ARG A 44 1.97 1.84 9.95
CA ARG A 44 0.70 2.58 9.86
C ARG A 44 0.39 3.06 8.45
N VAL A 45 1.37 3.61 7.73
CA VAL A 45 1.14 4.05 6.34
C VAL A 45 0.82 2.88 5.41
N ALA A 46 1.41 1.70 5.64
CA ALA A 46 1.06 0.51 4.88
C ALA A 46 -0.37 0.03 5.20
N GLU A 47 -0.76 0.09 6.48
CA GLU A 47 -2.13 -0.23 6.92
C GLU A 47 -3.16 0.74 6.35
N GLU A 48 -2.87 2.05 6.33
CA GLU A 48 -3.72 3.07 5.72
C GLU A 48 -3.93 2.81 4.23
N LYS A 49 -2.85 2.52 3.49
CA LYS A 49 -2.96 2.17 2.07
C LYS A 49 -3.76 0.89 1.83
N LEU A 50 -3.56 -0.12 2.68
CA LEU A 50 -4.36 -1.35 2.59
C LEU A 50 -5.85 -1.04 2.81
N HIS A 51 -6.18 -0.22 3.81
CA HIS A 51 -7.55 0.19 4.07
C HIS A 51 -8.16 0.96 2.90
N GLU A 52 -7.42 1.93 2.33
CA GLU A 52 -7.85 2.68 1.14
C GLU A 52 -8.17 1.75 -0.04
N HIS A 53 -7.34 0.74 -0.26
CA HIS A 53 -7.55 -0.23 -1.34
C HIS A 53 -8.77 -1.12 -1.08
N LEU A 54 -9.02 -1.54 0.16
CA LEU A 54 -10.21 -2.32 0.51
C LEU A 54 -11.49 -1.52 0.24
N VAL A 55 -11.53 -0.24 0.65
CA VAL A 55 -12.67 0.65 0.40
C VAL A 55 -12.92 0.82 -1.12
N GLN A 56 -11.85 0.90 -1.92
CA GLN A 56 -11.99 0.98 -3.37
C GLN A 56 -12.55 -0.31 -3.98
N ILE A 57 -12.14 -1.48 -3.47
CA ILE A 57 -12.68 -2.77 -3.92
C ILE A 57 -14.17 -2.88 -3.59
N ASP A 58 -14.58 -2.57 -2.35
CA ASP A 58 -15.99 -2.60 -1.93
C ASP A 58 -16.87 -1.68 -2.80
N ALA A 59 -16.35 -0.49 -3.16
CA ALA A 59 -17.06 0.44 -4.03
C ALA A 59 -17.25 -0.13 -5.45
N LEU A 60 -16.23 -0.81 -6.00
CA LEU A 60 -16.32 -1.44 -7.32
C LEU A 60 -17.29 -2.63 -7.34
N GLU A 61 -17.35 -3.40 -6.25
CA GLU A 61 -18.32 -4.49 -6.11
C GLU A 61 -19.77 -3.97 -6.03
N SER A 62 -19.99 -2.87 -5.30
CA SER A 62 -21.31 -2.23 -5.23
C SER A 62 -21.80 -1.68 -6.58
N ASP A 63 -20.90 -1.17 -7.42
CA ASP A 63 -21.26 -0.67 -8.75
C ASP A 63 -21.62 -1.82 -9.72
N HIS A 64 -21.00 -2.99 -9.54
CA HIS A 64 -21.26 -4.18 -10.36
C HIS A 64 -22.66 -4.80 -10.08
N GLU A 65 -23.12 -4.81 -8.83
CA GLU A 65 -24.46 -5.30 -8.46
C GLU A 65 -25.59 -4.39 -8.98
N SER A 66 -25.33 -3.09 -9.21
CA SER A 66 -26.33 -2.16 -9.77
C SER A 66 -26.64 -2.39 -11.26
N SER A 67 -25.80 -3.15 -11.96
CA SER A 67 -25.93 -3.41 -13.40
C SER A 67 -26.64 -4.73 -13.72
N ALA A 68 -26.97 -5.54 -12.71
CA ALA A 68 -27.69 -6.81 -12.88
C ALA A 68 -29.22 -6.67 -12.91
N GLU A 69 -29.78 -5.51 -12.55
CA GLU A 69 -31.23 -5.27 -12.53
C GLU A 69 -31.73 -4.49 -13.76
N ARG A 70 -31.35 -4.89 -14.97
CA ARG A 70 -32.02 -4.39 -16.20
C ARG A 70 -32.20 -5.50 -17.23
N GLY A 71 -33.26 -6.29 -17.07
CA GLY A 71 -33.87 -6.99 -18.20
C GLY A 71 -34.60 -8.29 -17.88
N ASN A 72 -35.83 -8.21 -17.39
CA ASN A 72 -36.97 -8.93 -17.99
C ASN A 72 -38.30 -8.37 -17.47
N SER A 73 -38.73 -7.24 -18.02
CA SER A 73 -40.13 -6.80 -17.98
C SER A 73 -40.87 -7.39 -19.19
N SER A 74 -42.15 -7.73 -18.99
CA SER A 74 -43.14 -8.32 -19.93
C SER A 74 -43.11 -9.85 -20.04
N ASP A 75 -44.19 -10.61 -19.85
CA ASP A 75 -45.63 -10.30 -19.89
C ASP A 75 -46.47 -11.18 -18.94
N GLU A 76 -47.41 -10.55 -18.24
CA GLU A 76 -48.60 -11.19 -17.68
C GLU A 76 -49.57 -11.46 -18.85
N ALA A 77 -49.84 -12.74 -19.14
CA ALA A 77 -51.04 -13.15 -19.85
C ALA A 77 -51.66 -14.34 -19.12
N SER A 78 -52.72 -14.01 -18.39
CA SER A 78 -53.72 -14.91 -17.85
C SER A 78 -54.20 -15.89 -18.91
N ASP A 79 -54.21 -17.20 -18.63
CA ASP A 79 -55.31 -18.02 -19.12
C ASP A 79 -55.66 -19.13 -18.13
N LEU A 80 -56.95 -19.17 -17.83
CA LEU A 80 -57.63 -20.18 -17.02
C LEU A 80 -57.87 -21.42 -17.88
N GLU A 81 -57.58 -22.63 -17.35
CA GLU A 81 -58.47 -23.80 -17.42
C GLU A 81 -58.20 -24.75 -16.23
#